data_AF-A0A7R7HDN6-F1
#
_entry.id   AF-A0A7R7HDN6-F1
#
_cell.length_a   1.000
_cell.length_b   1.000
_cell.length_c   1.000
_cell.angle_alpha   90.00
_cell.angle_beta   90.00
_cell.angle_gamma   90.00
#
_symmetry.space_group_name_H-M   'P 1'
#
loop_
_entity.id
_entity.type
_entity.pdbx_description
1 polymer ?
#
loop_
_entity_poly.entity_id
_entity_poly.type
_entity_poly.pdbx_seq_one_letter_code
_entity_poly.pdbx_strand_id
1 'polypeptide(L)'
;MDYGQMTYNPAAEPMLTNNGKLNLNHAWTSKRYGLRSTKDGSFEASATSFLVYSSKIARGHYFDQNGHPVSVDIARMAGFDVDADLQEKERSERLAKVQKEINLEYQKSSHEVLRERGGYTLRDAGLNRVEIYDREGKKLSVRPMAMAEAQRFFDAMVPPEEE
;
A
#
# COMPACT_ATOMS: atom_id res chain seq x y z
N MET A 1 -25.10 -14.12 4.82
CA MET A 1 -23.68 -13.93 5.19
C MET A 1 -22.92 -13.88 3.88
N ASP A 2 -22.58 -12.67 3.43
CA ASP A 2 -21.88 -12.46 2.16
C ASP A 2 -20.38 -12.69 2.38
N TYR A 3 -19.83 -13.67 1.67
CA TYR A 3 -18.40 -13.90 1.62
C TYR A 3 -17.79 -12.87 0.66
N GLY A 4 -17.22 -11.79 1.21
CA GLY A 4 -16.51 -10.78 0.43
C GLY A 4 -15.46 -11.44 -0.45
N GLN A 5 -15.54 -11.20 -1.76
CA GLN A 5 -14.60 -11.71 -2.75
C GLN A 5 -13.17 -11.33 -2.36
N MET A 6 -12.36 -12.34 -2.04
CA MET A 6 -10.92 -12.19 -1.86
C MET A 6 -10.32 -11.71 -3.18
N THR A 7 -9.89 -10.45 -3.22
CA THR A 7 -9.12 -9.93 -4.35
C THR A 7 -7.76 -10.63 -4.37
N TYR A 8 -7.60 -11.57 -5.30
CA TYR A 8 -6.33 -12.22 -5.62
C TYR A 8 -5.30 -11.15 -5.97
N ASN A 9 -4.27 -11.00 -5.15
CA ASN A 9 -3.14 -10.13 -5.44
C ASN A 9 -1.99 -10.99 -5.99
N PRO A 10 -1.72 -10.97 -7.31
CA PRO A 10 -0.71 -11.82 -7.95
C PRO A 10 0.72 -11.50 -7.49
N ALA A 11 0.95 -10.35 -6.84
CA ALA A 11 2.26 -10.00 -6.27
C ALA A 11 2.59 -10.75 -4.96
N ALA A 12 1.60 -11.43 -4.37
CA ALA A 12 1.75 -12.24 -3.15
C ALA A 12 1.78 -13.74 -3.46
N GLU A 13 2.02 -14.14 -4.72
CA GLU A 13 2.21 -15.55 -5.03
C GLU A 13 3.45 -16.08 -4.28
N PRO A 14 3.32 -17.15 -3.48
CA PRO A 14 4.48 -17.87 -3.02
C PRO A 14 5.18 -18.40 -4.26
N MET A 15 6.31 -17.80 -4.65
CA MET A 15 7.14 -18.37 -5.71
C MET A 15 7.72 -19.68 -5.18
N LEU A 16 6.95 -20.75 -5.37
CA LEU A 16 7.39 -22.11 -5.22
C LEU A 16 8.53 -22.29 -6.23
N THR A 17 9.70 -22.69 -5.74
CA THR A 17 10.77 -23.19 -6.60
C THR A 17 10.26 -24.39 -7.39
N ASN A 18 10.90 -24.72 -8.52
CA ASN A 18 10.57 -25.88 -9.37
C ASN A 18 10.50 -27.23 -8.63
N ASN A 19 10.93 -27.29 -7.36
CA ASN A 19 10.87 -28.45 -6.48
C ASN A 19 9.76 -28.38 -5.42
N GLY A 20 8.78 -27.47 -5.55
CA GLY A 20 7.66 -27.33 -4.60
C GLY A 20 8.04 -26.71 -3.25
N LYS A 21 9.24 -26.12 -3.12
CA LYS A 21 9.71 -25.44 -1.89
C LYS A 21 9.62 -23.93 -2.04
N LEU A 22 9.15 -23.23 -1.00
CA LEU A 22 9.10 -21.76 -0.96
C LEU A 22 10.49 -21.14 -1.22
N ASN A 23 10.58 -20.21 -2.16
CA ASN A 23 11.79 -19.41 -2.38
C ASN A 23 11.92 -18.35 -1.27
N LEU A 24 12.81 -18.61 -0.30
CA LEU A 24 12.99 -17.81 0.92
C LEU A 24 13.86 -16.55 0.74
N ASN A 25 14.18 -16.16 -0.49
CA ASN A 25 15.05 -15.01 -0.72
C ASN A 25 14.34 -13.69 -0.32
N HIS A 26 14.82 -13.12 0.80
CA HIS A 26 14.61 -11.76 1.32
C HIS A 26 13.30 -11.35 2.04
N ALA A 27 12.17 -12.03 1.86
CA ALA A 27 10.87 -11.51 2.37
C ALA A 27 10.23 -12.30 3.53
N TRP A 28 10.80 -13.41 3.97
CA TRP A 28 10.11 -14.36 4.85
C TRP A 28 10.76 -14.51 6.22
N THR A 29 9.95 -14.57 7.27
CA THR A 29 10.36 -14.95 8.62
C THR A 29 9.76 -16.30 8.97
N SER A 30 10.57 -17.22 9.51
CA SER A 30 10.12 -18.55 9.91
C SER A 30 10.26 -18.76 11.42
N LYS A 31 9.29 -19.44 12.03
CA LYS A 31 9.40 -19.95 13.40
C LYS A 31 8.98 -21.42 13.45
N ARG A 32 9.67 -22.20 14.28
CA ARG A 32 9.45 -23.63 14.42
C ARG A 32 8.56 -23.89 15.63
N TYR A 33 7.45 -24.57 15.39
CA TYR A 33 6.54 -25.07 16.40
C TYR A 33 6.87 -26.52 16.76
N GLY A 34 6.61 -26.92 18.02
CA GLY A 34 6.80 -28.30 18.49
C GLY A 34 8.15 -28.60 19.15
N LEU A 35 8.82 -27.63 19.77
CA LEU A 35 10.00 -27.93 20.60
C LEU A 35 9.55 -28.29 22.02
N ARG A 36 9.90 -29.50 22.48
CA ARG A 36 9.73 -29.87 23.89
C ARG A 36 11.00 -29.43 24.62
N SER A 37 10.86 -28.58 25.63
CA SER A 37 11.99 -28.25 26.51
C SER A 37 12.34 -29.51 27.30
N THR A 38 13.57 -29.97 27.15
CA THR A 38 14.12 -31.06 27.94
C THR A 38 14.62 -30.52 29.28
N LYS A 39 14.80 -31.40 30.29
CA LYS A 39 15.18 -31.01 31.65
C LYS A 39 16.56 -30.32 31.75
N ASP A 40 17.38 -30.48 30.72
CA ASP A 40 18.71 -29.88 30.54
C ASP A 40 18.68 -28.52 29.81
N GLY A 41 17.50 -27.99 29.48
CA GLY A 41 17.35 -26.69 28.82
C GLY A 41 17.65 -26.71 27.32
N SER A 42 17.88 -27.89 26.75
CA SER A 42 17.90 -28.07 25.30
C SER A 42 16.46 -28.21 24.75
N PHE A 43 16.31 -28.00 23.45
CA PHE A 43 15.01 -28.04 22.77
C PHE A 43 15.01 -29.22 21.81
N GLU A 44 14.29 -30.29 22.15
CA GLU A 44 14.12 -31.44 21.26
C GLU A 44 12.93 -31.22 20.33
N ALA A 45 13.12 -31.53 19.04
CA ALA A 45 12.04 -31.53 18.07
C ALA A 45 11.04 -32.64 18.45
N SER A 46 9.83 -32.24 18.87
CA SER A 46 8.69 -33.16 18.97
C SER A 46 8.47 -33.81 17.60
N ALA A 47 8.00 -35.05 17.57
CA ALA A 47 7.74 -35.84 16.36
C ALA A 47 6.79 -35.15 15.35
N THR A 48 6.20 -34.02 15.70
CA THR A 48 5.37 -33.15 14.86
C THR A 48 5.88 -31.70 14.90
N SER A 49 7.18 -31.49 14.61
CA SER A 49 7.69 -30.14 14.42
C SER A 49 7.21 -29.57 13.08
N PHE A 50 6.61 -28.38 13.11
CA PHE A 50 6.04 -27.73 11.92
C PHE A 50 6.60 -26.31 11.80
N LEU A 51 6.96 -25.91 10.58
CA LEU A 51 7.48 -24.57 10.30
C LEU A 51 6.34 -23.67 9.84
N VAL A 52 6.18 -22.55 10.55
CA VAL A 52 5.27 -21.46 10.17
C VAL A 52 6.09 -20.34 9.57
N TYR A 53 5.64 -19.85 8.43
CA TYR A 53 6.24 -18.76 7.68
C TYR A 53 5.29 -17.57 7.67
N SER A 54 5.83 -16.37 7.85
CA SER A 54 5.12 -15.11 7.57
C SER A 54 5.92 -14.28 6.57
N SER A 55 5.21 -13.59 5.69
CA SER A 55 5.81 -12.66 4.73
C SER A 55 5.83 -11.25 5.32
N LYS A 56 6.94 -10.53 5.14
CA LYS A 56 7.06 -9.11 5.51
C LYS A 56 6.14 -8.20 4.70
N ILE A 57 5.77 -8.63 3.48
CA ILE A 57 4.92 -7.88 2.54
C ILE A 57 3.45 -8.13 2.84
N ALA A 58 3.09 -9.37 3.22
CA ALA A 58 1.73 -9.77 3.55
C ALA A 58 1.62 -10.12 5.05
N ARG A 59 1.76 -9.10 5.91
CA ARG A 59 1.64 -9.28 7.36
C ARG A 59 0.25 -9.79 7.74
N GLY A 60 0.19 -10.62 8.78
CA GLY A 60 -1.03 -11.28 9.21
C GLY A 60 -1.45 -12.49 8.36
N HIS A 61 -0.66 -12.88 7.36
CA HIS A 61 -0.83 -14.14 6.62
C HIS A 61 0.29 -15.12 7.01
N TYR A 62 -0.13 -16.32 7.41
CA TYR A 62 0.77 -17.36 7.89
C TYR A 62 0.62 -18.60 7.01
N PHE A 63 1.75 -19.21 6.71
CA PHE A 63 1.82 -20.36 5.81
C PHE A 63 2.63 -21.49 6.41
N ASP A 64 2.31 -22.70 5.98
CA ASP A 64 3.08 -23.88 6.27
C ASP A 64 4.30 -24.01 5.34
N GLN A 65 5.13 -25.03 5.60
CA GLN A 65 6.27 -25.40 4.76
C GLN A 65 5.93 -25.80 3.32
N ASN A 66 4.67 -26.09 3.04
CA ASN A 66 4.15 -26.44 1.71
C ASN A 66 3.43 -25.25 1.05
N GLY A 67 3.34 -24.09 1.71
CA GLY A 67 2.62 -22.91 1.23
C GLY A 67 1.12 -22.88 1.51
N HIS A 68 0.56 -23.80 2.31
CA HIS A 68 -0.85 -23.76 2.72
C HIS A 68 -1.08 -22.71 3.81
N PRO A 69 -2.24 -22.02 3.80
CA PRO A 69 -2.59 -21.07 4.83
C PRO A 69 -2.77 -21.77 6.19
N VAL A 70 -2.22 -21.14 7.23
CA VAL A 70 -2.24 -21.64 8.61
C VAL A 70 -3.08 -20.71 9.47
N SER A 71 -3.79 -21.27 10.45
CA SER A 71 -4.60 -20.48 11.36
C SER A 71 -3.75 -19.57 12.25
N VAL A 72 -4.37 -18.48 12.68
CA VAL A 72 -3.78 -17.48 13.56
C VAL A 72 -3.32 -18.09 14.89
N ASP A 73 -4.07 -19.06 15.43
CA ASP A 73 -3.72 -19.74 16.68
C ASP A 73 -2.41 -20.53 16.55
N ILE A 74 -2.22 -21.23 15.42
CA ILE A 74 -0.98 -21.98 15.17
C ILE A 74 0.21 -21.01 15.00
N ALA A 75 0.00 -19.85 14.37
CA ALA A 75 1.03 -18.82 14.25
C ALA A 75 1.42 -18.21 15.61
N ARG A 76 0.43 -17.94 16.48
CA ARG A 76 0.66 -17.49 17.86
C ARG A 76 1.44 -18.53 18.66
N MET A 77 1.07 -19.80 18.51
CA MET A 77 1.77 -20.92 19.14
C MET A 77 3.21 -21.12 18.62
N ALA A 78 3.46 -20.82 17.34
CA ALA A 78 4.80 -20.76 16.77
C ALA A 78 5.62 -19.55 17.25
N GLY A 79 5.01 -18.65 18.02
CA GLY A 79 5.65 -17.50 18.65
C GLY A 79 5.66 -16.24 17.78
N PHE A 80 4.87 -16.15 16.71
CA PHE A 80 4.69 -14.90 15.97
C PHE A 80 3.91 -13.89 16.81
N ASP A 81 4.27 -12.61 16.68
CA ASP A 81 3.52 -11.50 17.29
C ASP A 81 2.31 -11.18 16.41
N VAL A 82 1.32 -12.05 16.55
CA VAL A 82 0.11 -12.04 15.74
C VAL A 82 -0.66 -10.73 15.88
N ASP A 83 -0.74 -10.20 17.09
CA ASP A 83 -1.58 -9.05 17.39
C ASP A 83 -0.97 -7.78 16.75
N ALA A 84 0.37 -7.63 16.81
CA ALA A 84 1.07 -6.56 16.10
C ALA A 84 0.94 -6.70 14.57
N ASP A 85 1.06 -7.91 14.04
CA ASP A 85 0.96 -8.15 12.60
C ASP A 85 -0.46 -7.89 12.05
N LEU A 86 -1.50 -8.19 12.83
CA LEU A 86 -2.89 -7.88 12.47
C LEU A 86 -3.18 -6.37 12.53
N GLN A 87 -2.66 -5.66 13.53
CA GLN A 87 -2.81 -4.20 13.61
C GLN A 87 -2.16 -3.50 12.42
N GLU A 88 -0.95 -3.93 12.03
CA GLU A 88 -0.26 -3.35 10.88
C GLU A 88 -1.00 -3.67 9.57
N LYS A 89 -1.57 -4.87 9.44
CA LYS A 89 -2.46 -5.22 8.32
C LYS A 89 -3.66 -4.27 8.26
N GLU A 90 -4.41 -4.11 9.34
CA GLU A 90 -5.55 -3.19 9.38
C GLU A 90 -5.15 -1.74 9.04
N ARG A 91 -4.02 -1.28 9.56
CA ARG A 91 -3.50 0.06 9.26
C ARG A 91 -3.22 0.21 7.77
N SER A 92 -2.53 -0.74 7.16
CA SER A 92 -2.23 -0.73 5.73
C SER A 92 -3.49 -0.76 4.86
N GLU A 93 -4.48 -1.58 5.22
CA GLU A 93 -5.76 -1.67 4.52
C GLU A 93 -6.56 -0.36 4.60
N ARG A 94 -6.58 0.28 5.78
CA ARG A 94 -7.21 1.60 5.96
C ARG A 94 -6.52 2.66 5.11
N LEU A 95 -5.18 2.70 5.11
CA LEU A 95 -4.42 3.64 4.26
C LEU A 95 -4.67 3.41 2.78
N ALA A 96 -4.70 2.15 2.34
CA ALA A 96 -4.99 1.81 0.95
C ALA A 96 -6.40 2.23 0.53
N LYS A 97 -7.39 2.07 1.43
CA LYS A 97 -8.77 2.53 1.18
C LYS A 97 -8.85 4.05 1.04
N VAL A 98 -8.26 4.79 1.98
CA VAL A 98 -8.21 6.26 1.94
C VAL A 98 -7.51 6.75 0.69
N GLN A 99 -6.37 6.16 0.33
CA GLN A 99 -5.64 6.52 -0.89
C GLN A 99 -6.48 6.28 -2.15
N LYS A 100 -7.22 5.17 -2.20
CA LYS A 100 -8.12 4.87 -3.31
C LYS A 100 -9.24 5.90 -3.42
N GLU A 101 -9.84 6.30 -2.29
CA GLU A 101 -10.87 7.34 -2.25
C GLU A 101 -10.33 8.69 -2.75
N ILE A 102 -9.15 9.11 -2.27
CA ILE A 102 -8.46 10.32 -2.73
C ILE A 102 -8.21 10.27 -4.24
N ASN A 103 -7.66 9.15 -4.75
CA ASN A 103 -7.37 9.01 -6.17
C ASN A 103 -8.64 9.06 -7.03
N LEU A 104 -9.75 8.49 -6.55
CA LEU A 104 -11.04 8.56 -7.23
C LEU A 104 -11.59 10.00 -7.24
N GLU A 105 -11.37 10.76 -6.17
CA GLU A 105 -11.76 12.18 -6.12
C GLU A 105 -10.92 13.03 -7.08
N TYR A 106 -9.60 12.79 -7.15
CA TYR A 106 -8.71 13.41 -8.14
C TYR A 106 -9.06 13.06 -9.59
N GLN A 107 -9.54 11.83 -9.86
CA GLN A 107 -9.99 11.46 -11.21
C GLN A 107 -11.33 12.09 -11.58
N LYS A 108 -12.17 12.39 -10.57
CA LYS A 108 -13.48 13.03 -10.77
C LYS A 108 -13.39 14.54 -10.89
N SER A 109 -12.37 15.19 -10.34
CA SER A 109 -12.07 16.58 -10.65
C SER A 109 -11.64 16.67 -12.11
N SER A 110 -12.61 16.86 -13.00
CA SER A 110 -12.35 17.32 -14.36
C SER A 110 -11.46 18.56 -14.26
N HIS A 111 -10.35 18.58 -15.00
CA HIS A 111 -9.47 19.74 -15.09
C HIS A 111 -10.18 20.89 -15.79
N GLU A 112 -11.11 21.51 -15.08
CA GLU A 112 -11.88 22.64 -15.55
C GLU A 112 -10.95 23.84 -15.64
N VAL A 113 -11.03 24.54 -16.77
CA VAL A 113 -10.27 25.77 -16.96
C VAL A 113 -10.97 26.85 -16.16
N LEU A 114 -10.34 27.28 -15.07
CA LEU A 114 -10.86 28.33 -14.19
C LEU A 114 -10.62 29.72 -14.79
N ARG A 115 -9.47 29.93 -15.43
CA ARG A 115 -9.11 31.18 -16.12
C ARG A 115 -8.17 30.91 -17.29
N GLU A 116 -8.27 31.73 -18.32
CA GLU A 116 -7.37 31.76 -19.47
C GLU A 116 -6.98 33.20 -19.79
N ARG A 117 -5.68 33.48 -19.96
CA ARG A 117 -5.16 34.82 -20.29
C ARG A 117 -3.79 34.72 -20.95
N GLY A 118 -3.56 35.49 -22.01
CA GLY A 118 -2.26 35.52 -22.69
C GLY A 118 -1.78 34.13 -23.15
N GLY A 119 -2.71 33.21 -23.42
CA GLY A 119 -2.49 31.81 -23.76
C GLY A 119 -2.09 30.89 -22.59
N TYR A 120 -1.98 31.40 -21.36
CA TYR A 120 -1.80 30.57 -20.17
C TYR A 120 -3.17 30.18 -19.61
N THR A 121 -3.30 28.96 -19.11
CA THR A 121 -4.53 28.46 -18.49
C THR A 121 -4.29 28.06 -17.04
N LEU A 122 -5.22 28.46 -16.17
CA LEU A 122 -5.28 28.04 -14.77
C LEU A 122 -6.39 27.00 -14.66
N ARG A 123 -6.04 25.78 -14.27
CA ARG A 123 -6.95 24.64 -14.24
C ARG A 123 -7.14 24.13 -12.83
N ASP A 124 -8.35 23.66 -12.53
CA ASP A 124 -8.62 22.97 -11.27
C ASP A 124 -7.96 21.58 -11.26
N ALA A 125 -7.24 21.30 -10.19
CA ALA A 125 -6.64 19.99 -9.93
C ALA A 125 -7.38 19.24 -8.81
N GLY A 126 -8.51 19.77 -8.34
CA GLY A 126 -9.31 19.22 -7.25
C GLY A 126 -8.81 19.65 -5.87
N LEU A 127 -9.65 19.41 -4.84
CA LEU A 127 -9.35 19.70 -3.43
C LEU A 127 -8.90 21.17 -3.19
N ASN A 128 -9.53 22.13 -3.88
CA ASN A 128 -9.18 23.56 -3.85
C ASN A 128 -7.72 23.86 -4.25
N ARG A 129 -7.12 22.99 -5.08
CA ARG A 129 -5.79 23.19 -5.64
C ARG A 129 -5.88 23.37 -7.14
N VAL A 130 -4.95 24.14 -7.66
CA VAL A 130 -4.93 24.51 -9.07
C VAL A 130 -3.53 24.34 -9.65
N GLU A 131 -3.50 24.18 -10.97
CA GLU A 131 -2.30 24.02 -11.77
C GLU A 131 -2.29 25.06 -12.91
N ILE A 132 -1.08 25.45 -13.32
CA ILE A 132 -0.90 26.43 -14.39
C ILE A 132 -0.29 25.72 -15.60
N TYR A 133 -0.86 25.99 -16.77
CA TYR A 133 -0.47 25.44 -18.05
C TYR A 133 -0.11 26.56 -19.03
N ASP A 134 0.89 26.28 -19.86
CA ASP A 134 1.34 27.15 -20.96
C ASP A 134 0.41 27.05 -22.19
N ARG A 135 0.66 27.89 -23.20
CA ARG A 135 -0.03 27.93 -24.50
C ARG A 135 -0.06 26.61 -25.24
N GLU A 136 0.99 25.82 -25.06
CA GLU A 136 1.15 24.49 -25.65
C GLU A 136 0.46 23.39 -24.81
N GLY A 137 -0.21 23.75 -23.71
CA GLY A 137 -0.83 22.79 -22.79
C GLY A 137 0.17 22.06 -21.89
N LYS A 138 1.40 22.59 -21.74
CA LYS A 138 2.42 22.05 -20.83
C LYS A 138 2.21 22.60 -19.42
N LYS A 139 2.17 21.70 -18.44
CA LYS A 139 2.11 22.07 -17.02
C LYS A 139 3.39 22.78 -16.58
N LEU A 140 3.23 23.98 -16.00
CA LEU A 140 4.32 24.82 -15.49
C LEU A 140 4.52 24.62 -13.98
N SER A 141 3.45 24.35 -13.24
CA SER A 141 3.52 24.11 -11.80
C SER A 141 4.08 22.72 -11.50
N VAL A 142 5.16 22.60 -10.73
CA VAL A 142 5.72 21.29 -10.30
C VAL A 142 4.71 20.51 -9.44
N ARG A 143 3.92 21.22 -8.63
CA ARG A 143 2.88 20.65 -7.75
C ARG A 143 1.60 21.49 -7.78
N PRO A 144 0.41 20.90 -7.55
CA PRO A 144 -0.82 21.66 -7.35
C PRO A 144 -0.71 22.59 -6.13
N MET A 145 -1.08 23.84 -6.31
CA MET A 145 -0.95 24.91 -5.32
C MET A 145 -2.31 25.50 -4.95
N ALA A 146 -2.39 26.25 -3.84
CA ALA A 146 -3.64 26.87 -3.42
C ALA A 146 -4.06 27.97 -4.42
N MET A 147 -5.36 28.15 -4.62
CA MET A 147 -5.93 29.12 -5.57
C MET A 147 -5.33 30.53 -5.41
N ALA A 148 -5.18 31.03 -4.18
CA ALA A 148 -4.64 32.37 -3.92
C ALA A 148 -3.16 32.52 -4.32
N GLU A 149 -2.36 31.46 -4.16
CA GLU A 149 -0.95 31.46 -4.55
C GLU A 149 -0.82 31.39 -6.08
N ALA A 150 -1.60 30.50 -6.71
CA ALA A 150 -1.61 30.35 -8.15
C ALA A 150 -2.07 31.61 -8.87
N GLN A 151 -3.10 32.29 -8.36
CA GLN A 151 -3.60 33.53 -8.94
C GLN A 151 -2.52 34.62 -8.92
N ARG A 152 -1.75 34.74 -7.82
CA ARG A 152 -0.62 35.69 -7.75
C ARG A 152 0.45 35.37 -8.78
N PHE A 153 0.82 34.10 -8.94
CA PHE A 153 1.77 33.68 -9.98
C PHE A 153 1.22 33.94 -11.38
N PHE A 154 -0.05 33.65 -11.61
CA PHE A 154 -0.72 33.84 -12.89
C PHE A 154 -0.76 35.31 -13.29
N ASP A 155 -1.14 36.20 -12.36
CA ASP A 155 -1.15 37.65 -12.60
C ASP A 155 0.25 38.25 -12.75
N ALA A 156 1.27 37.65 -12.12
CA ALA A 156 2.67 38.05 -12.33
C ALA A 156 3.21 37.62 -13.71
N MET A 157 2.75 36.49 -14.24
CA MET A 157 3.14 36.00 -15.57
C MET A 157 2.39 36.72 -16.70
N VAL A 158 1.10 37.01 -16.48
CA VAL A 158 0.25 37.69 -17.43
C VAL A 158 -0.50 38.80 -16.69
N PRO A 159 -0.06 40.06 -16.80
CA PRO A 159 -0.73 41.18 -16.16
C PRO A 159 -2.22 41.21 -16.53
N PRO A 160 -3.11 41.65 -15.64
CA PRO A 160 -4.49 41.91 -16.03
C PRO A 160 -4.51 42.98 -17.13
N GLU A 161 -5.35 42.81 -18.15
CA GLU A 161 -5.59 43.86 -19.12
C GLU A 161 -6.17 45.06 -18.36
N GLU A 162 -5.48 46.21 -18.40
CA GLU A 162 -5.97 47.45 -17.81
C GLU A 162 -7.21 47.89 -18.62
N GLU A 163 -8.39 47.87 -17.98
CA GLU A 163 -9.64 48.44 -18.51
C GLU A 163 -9.60 49.98 -18.54
#